data_AF-A0A5C5X805-F1
#
_entry.id   AF-A0A5C5X805-F1
#
_cell.length_a   1.000
_cell.length_b   1.000
_cell.length_c   1.000
_cell.angle_alpha   90.00
_cell.angle_beta   90.00
_cell.angle_gamma   90.00
#
_symmetry.space_group_name_H-M   'P 1'
#
loop_
_entity.id
_entity.type
_entity.pdbx_description
1 polymer ?
#
loop_
_entity_poly.entity_id
_entity_poly.type
_entity_poly.pdbx_seq_one_letter_code
_entity_poly.pdbx_strand_id
1 'polypeptide(L)'
;MKLATSAIDATPAAETTGRAKRSPSASMRAFATRMVFSAALMMTAMTSVGCFLPIYSARPERRVQQLLYTSENLRAMVDEWERFWQLDAPSHLTPIRTHGGVL
;
A
#
# COMPACT_ATOMS: atom_id res chain seq x y z
N MET A 1 82.99 -20.91 19.83
CA MET A 1 82.60 -19.75 19.01
C MET A 1 81.40 -19.07 19.66
N LYS A 2 81.59 -17.85 20.16
CA LYS A 2 80.49 -16.94 20.52
C LYS A 2 79.91 -16.38 19.23
N LEU A 3 78.59 -16.21 19.14
CA LEU A 3 77.94 -15.08 18.47
C LEU A 3 76.47 -15.07 18.90
N ALA A 4 76.10 -14.01 19.62
CA ALA A 4 74.73 -13.63 19.88
C ALA A 4 74.14 -13.01 18.60
N THR A 5 72.89 -13.33 18.28
CA THR A 5 72.02 -12.54 17.41
C THR A 5 70.63 -12.62 18.06
N SER A 6 70.39 -11.71 18.99
CA SER A 6 69.46 -10.58 18.85
C SER A 6 68.03 -11.01 18.54
N ALA A 7 67.22 -10.94 19.59
CA ALA A 7 65.79 -10.73 19.50
C ALA A 7 65.47 -9.65 18.46
N ILE A 8 64.70 -10.01 17.45
CA ILE A 8 63.94 -9.06 16.63
C ILE A 8 62.56 -9.68 16.39
N ASP A 9 61.56 -8.97 16.90
CA ASP A 9 60.14 -9.03 16.58
C ASP A 9 59.34 -10.28 16.91
N ALA A 10 58.93 -10.31 18.18
CA ALA A 10 57.52 -10.51 18.47
C ALA A 10 56.67 -9.46 17.73
N THR A 11 56.21 -9.78 16.52
CA THR A 11 55.01 -9.14 15.96
C THR A 11 53.84 -10.09 16.19
N PRO A 12 52.92 -9.82 17.13
CA PRO A 12 51.64 -10.50 17.10
C PRO A 12 50.97 -10.06 15.80
N ALA A 13 50.70 -11.00 14.90
CA ALA A 13 49.70 -10.80 13.87
C ALA A 13 48.36 -10.67 14.60
N ALA A 14 48.08 -9.45 15.09
CA ALA A 14 46.77 -9.01 15.45
C ALA A 14 45.96 -9.09 14.14
N GLU A 15 45.32 -10.24 13.95
CA GLU A 15 44.24 -10.40 13.00
C GLU A 15 43.23 -9.32 13.36
N THR A 16 43.31 -8.23 12.59
CA THR A 16 42.37 -7.14 12.67
C THR A 16 41.08 -7.69 12.07
N THR A 17 40.32 -8.43 12.87
CA THR A 17 38.89 -8.61 12.65
C THR A 17 38.27 -7.22 12.67
N GLY A 18 38.31 -6.57 11.51
CA GLY A 18 37.58 -5.35 11.23
C GLY A 18 36.11 -5.66 11.40
N ARG A 19 35.61 -5.47 12.61
CA ARG A 19 34.18 -5.44 12.91
C ARG A 19 33.61 -4.29 12.09
N ALA A 20 33.19 -4.59 10.86
CA ALA A 20 32.49 -3.66 10.00
C ALA A 20 31.31 -3.11 10.80
N LYS A 21 31.43 -1.85 11.26
CA LYS A 21 30.33 -1.13 11.89
C LYS A 21 29.26 -1.00 10.82
N ARG A 22 28.27 -1.91 10.83
CA ARG A 22 27.09 -1.79 9.97
C ARG A 22 26.46 -0.44 10.27
N SER A 23 26.56 0.49 9.32
CA SER A 23 25.94 1.80 9.42
C SER A 23 24.44 1.59 9.61
N PRO A 24 23.81 2.13 10.67
CA PRO A 24 22.38 1.95 10.95
C PRO A 24 21.50 2.45 9.78
N SER A 25 22.03 3.40 8.99
CA SER A 25 21.42 3.93 7.77
C SER A 25 21.16 2.86 6.69
N ALA A 26 22.05 1.88 6.52
CA ALA A 26 21.88 0.84 5.50
C ALA A 26 20.70 -0.09 5.84
N SER A 27 20.52 -0.40 7.13
CA SER A 27 19.39 -1.21 7.61
C SER A 27 18.06 -0.46 7.46
N MET A 28 18.05 0.84 7.77
CA MET A 28 16.85 1.66 7.70
C MET A 28 16.39 1.90 6.26
N ARG A 29 17.34 2.08 5.32
CA ARG A 29 17.05 2.15 3.88
C ARG A 29 16.50 0.83 3.33
N ALA A 30 17.09 -0.31 3.70
CA ALA A 30 16.59 -1.62 3.29
C ALA A 30 15.16 -1.90 3.80
N PHE A 31 14.85 -1.47 5.03
CA PHE A 31 13.49 -1.57 5.57
C PHE A 31 12.51 -0.63 4.84
N ALA A 32 12.89 0.63 4.62
CA ALA A 32 12.07 1.60 3.90
C ALA A 32 11.74 1.14 2.48
N THR A 33 12.74 0.64 1.74
CA THR A 33 12.55 0.12 0.38
C THR A 33 11.60 -1.08 0.36
N ARG A 34 11.73 -2.01 1.33
CA ARG A 34 10.79 -3.14 1.47
C ARG A 34 9.36 -2.68 1.78
N MET A 35 9.20 -1.67 2.64
CA MET A 35 7.89 -1.09 2.93
C MET A 35 7.27 -0.46 1.68
N VAL A 36 8.04 0.33 0.92
CA VAL A 36 7.55 0.95 -0.33
C VAL A 36 7.10 -0.10 -1.33
N PHE A 37 7.89 -1.16 -1.54
CA PHE A 37 7.49 -2.25 -2.45
C PHE A 37 6.24 -3.01 -1.95
N SER A 38 6.13 -3.24 -0.64
CA SER A 38 4.94 -3.89 -0.07
C SER A 38 3.68 -3.03 -0.21
N ALA A 39 3.79 -1.71 0.00
CA ALA A 39 2.69 -0.78 -0.15
C ALA A 39 2.25 -0.66 -1.62
N ALA A 40 3.20 -0.58 -2.55
CA ALA A 40 2.92 -0.56 -3.98
C ALA A 40 2.22 -1.84 -4.46
N LEU A 41 2.64 -3.00 -3.97
CA LEU A 41 1.99 -4.28 -4.28
C LEU A 41 0.56 -4.34 -3.71
N MET A 42 0.36 -3.83 -2.50
CA MET A 42 -0.98 -3.80 -1.89
C MET A 42 -1.93 -2.86 -2.65
N MET A 43 -1.48 -1.68 -3.07
CA MET A 43 -2.29 -0.75 -3.85
C MET A 43 -2.70 -1.32 -5.21
N THR A 44 -1.79 -2.00 -5.91
CA THR A 44 -2.09 -2.63 -7.20
C THR A 44 -2.99 -3.86 -7.07
N ALA A 45 -2.91 -4.59 -5.96
CA ALA A 45 -3.84 -5.67 -5.66
C ALA A 45 -5.27 -5.17 -5.37
N MET A 46 -5.42 -4.00 -4.75
CA MET A 46 -6.74 -3.43 -4.44
C MET A 46 -7.53 -2.99 -5.68
N THR A 47 -6.87 -2.58 -6.77
CA THR A 47 -7.54 -2.19 -8.01
C THR A 47 -7.87 -3.36 -8.92
N SER A 48 -7.35 -4.56 -8.63
CA SER A 48 -7.54 -5.77 -9.43
C SER A 48 -8.61 -6.72 -8.87
N VAL A 49 -9.53 -6.21 -8.05
CA VAL A 49 -10.65 -6.99 -7.49
C VAL A 49 -11.57 -7.44 -8.64
N GLY A 50 -11.58 -8.74 -8.93
CA GLY A 50 -12.50 -9.37 -9.89
C GLY A 50 -11.86 -9.99 -11.13
N CYS A 51 -10.56 -9.80 -11.38
CA CYS A 51 -9.89 -10.39 -12.56
C CYS A 51 -9.11 -11.70 -12.29
N PHE A 52 -8.84 -12.04 -11.02
CA PHE A 52 -8.10 -13.26 -10.67
C PHE A 52 -8.96 -14.47 -10.35
N LEU A 53 -10.21 -14.26 -9.92
CA LEU A 53 -11.13 -15.33 -9.53
C LEU A 53 -12.52 -15.06 -10.07
N PRO A 54 -13.20 -16.06 -10.66
CA PRO A 54 -14.59 -15.91 -11.05
C PRO A 54 -15.46 -15.77 -9.80
N ILE A 55 -15.95 -14.56 -9.54
CA ILE A 55 -16.83 -14.24 -8.40
C ILE A 55 -18.27 -14.75 -8.58
N TYR A 56 -18.67 -15.01 -9.82
CA TYR A 56 -20.02 -15.42 -10.18
C TYR A 56 -20.14 -16.93 -10.36
N SER A 57 -21.33 -17.46 -10.12
CA SER A 57 -21.57 -18.88 -10.26
C SER A 57 -21.42 -19.37 -11.71
N ALA A 58 -21.02 -20.63 -11.87
CA ALA A 58 -20.94 -21.28 -13.18
C ALA A 58 -22.32 -21.58 -13.79
N ARG A 59 -23.36 -21.69 -12.95
CA ARG A 59 -24.74 -22.00 -13.38
C ARG A 59 -25.39 -20.74 -13.98
N PRO A 60 -25.89 -20.80 -15.22
CA PRO A 60 -26.37 -19.61 -15.92
C PRO A 60 -27.59 -18.98 -15.23
N GLU A 61 -28.48 -19.78 -14.65
CA GLU A 61 -29.71 -19.31 -13.98
C GLU A 61 -29.38 -18.40 -12.79
N ARG A 62 -28.34 -18.76 -12.03
CA ARG A 62 -27.88 -17.99 -10.87
C ARG A 62 -26.98 -16.83 -11.27
N ARG A 63 -26.19 -16.99 -12.34
CA ARG A 63 -25.30 -15.93 -12.86
C ARG A 63 -26.08 -14.72 -13.35
N VAL A 64 -27.18 -14.91 -14.08
CA VAL A 64 -27.99 -13.80 -14.59
C VAL A 64 -28.53 -12.93 -13.43
N GLN A 65 -29.04 -13.57 -12.37
CA GLN A 65 -29.50 -12.86 -11.18
C GLN A 65 -28.37 -12.07 -10.51
N GLN A 66 -27.20 -12.67 -10.35
CA GLN A 66 -26.03 -12.00 -9.77
C GLN A 66 -25.56 -10.78 -10.57
N LEU A 67 -25.53 -10.91 -11.90
CA LEU A 67 -25.17 -9.81 -12.79
C LEU A 67 -26.21 -8.70 -12.77
N LEU A 68 -27.51 -9.05 -12.73
CA LEU A 68 -28.58 -8.07 -12.64
C LEU A 68 -28.45 -7.24 -11.35
N TYR A 69 -28.31 -7.89 -10.19
CA TYR A 69 -28.12 -7.20 -8.91
C TYR A 69 -26.84 -6.36 -8.89
N THR A 70 -25.74 -6.89 -9.44
CA THR A 70 -24.49 -6.11 -9.53
C THR A 70 -24.69 -4.86 -10.38
N SER A 71 -25.34 -5.00 -11.54
CA SER A 71 -25.57 -3.88 -12.45
C SER A 71 -26.49 -2.82 -11.86
N GLU A 72 -27.44 -3.21 -11.01
CA GLU A 72 -28.33 -2.26 -10.33
C GLU A 72 -27.59 -1.53 -9.21
N ASN A 73 -26.84 -2.26 -8.40
CA ASN A 73 -26.00 -1.66 -7.36
C ASN A 73 -24.98 -0.68 -7.94
N LEU A 74 -24.40 -0.97 -9.10
CA LEU A 74 -23.45 -0.08 -9.76
C LEU A 74 -24.10 1.23 -10.26
N ARG A 75 -25.38 1.20 -10.67
CA ARG A 75 -26.12 2.42 -11.02
C ARG A 75 -26.41 3.26 -9.79
N ALA A 76 -26.88 2.63 -8.71
CA ALA A 76 -27.18 3.30 -7.45
C ALA A 76 -25.93 3.79 -6.69
N MET A 77 -24.73 3.31 -7.05
CA MET A 77 -23.48 3.66 -6.37
C MET A 77 -23.18 5.16 -6.44
N VAL A 78 -23.56 5.83 -7.54
CA VAL A 78 -23.33 7.28 -7.71
C VAL A 78 -24.20 8.07 -6.74
N ASP A 79 -25.49 7.73 -6.64
CA ASP A 79 -26.42 8.38 -5.72
C ASP A 79 -25.96 8.20 -4.26
N GLU A 80 -25.46 7.00 -3.92
CA GLU A 80 -24.91 6.76 -2.59
C GLU A 80 -23.62 7.56 -2.35
N TRP A 81 -22.79 7.75 -3.37
CA TRP A 81 -21.57 8.55 -3.26
C TRP A 81 -21.87 10.02 -2.96
N GLU A 82 -22.85 10.59 -3.65
CA GLU A 82 -23.33 11.95 -3.40
C GLU A 82 -23.90 12.09 -1.99
N ARG A 83 -24.66 11.08 -1.54
CA ARG A 83 -25.20 11.04 -0.18
C ARG A 83 -24.11 10.89 0.89
N PHE A 84 -23.10 10.06 0.67
CA PHE A 84 -21.98 9.85 1.60
C PHE A 84 -21.20 11.16 1.85
N TRP A 85 -20.95 11.91 0.79
CA TRP A 85 -20.30 13.22 0.88
C TRP A 85 -21.24 14.38 1.20
N GLN A 86 -22.51 14.09 1.52
CA GLN A 86 -23.54 15.08 1.85
C GLN A 86 -23.71 16.16 0.76
N LEU A 87 -23.42 15.82 -0.51
CA LEU A 87 -23.60 16.72 -1.65
C LEU A 87 -25.08 16.95 -1.97
N ASP A 88 -25.93 15.98 -1.59
CA ASP A 88 -27.40 16.06 -1.68
C ASP A 88 -28.03 16.75 -0.45
N ALA A 89 -27.24 17.26 0.49
CA ALA A 89 -27.78 17.96 1.66
C ALA A 89 -28.22 19.39 1.29
N PRO A 90 -29.42 19.84 1.70
CA PRO A 90 -29.85 21.20 1.45
C PRO A 90 -28.91 22.18 2.18
N SER A 91 -28.41 23.20 1.48
CA SER A 91 -27.51 24.18 2.06
C SER A 91 -28.20 24.98 3.17
N HIS A 92 -27.64 24.99 4.38
CA HIS A 92 -28.16 25.75 5.51
C HIS A 92 -27.82 27.26 5.48
N LEU A 93 -27.20 27.77 4.41
CA LEU A 93 -26.76 29.16 4.29
C LEU A 93 -27.77 29.99 3.47
N THR A 94 -28.47 30.87 4.19
CA THR A 94 -29.36 31.99 3.78
C THR A 94 -30.30 31.77 2.58
N PRO A 95 -31.63 31.99 2.76
CA PRO A 95 -32.61 31.83 1.70
C PRO A 95 -32.54 33.01 0.71
N ILE A 96 -31.64 32.97 -0.26
CA ILE A 96 -31.74 33.87 -1.40
C ILE A 96 -32.79 33.30 -2.36
N ARG A 97 -33.97 33.90 -2.26
CA ARG A 97 -35.08 33.77 -3.19
C ARG A 97 -34.65 34.24 -4.58
N THR A 98 -34.34 33.34 -5.50
CA THR A 98 -34.53 33.62 -6.93
C THR A 98 -35.73 32.82 -7.41
N HIS A 99 -36.90 33.48 -7.32
CA HIS A 99 -38.17 33.22 -8.00
C HIS A 99 -38.17 32.04 -9.00
N GLY A 100 -38.94 30.96 -8.86
CA GLY A 100 -39.96 30.60 -7.87
C GLY A 100 -40.22 29.09 -7.92
N GLY A 101 -39.21 28.29 -7.61
CA GLY A 101 -39.28 26.83 -7.49
C GLY A 101 -38.98 26.38 -6.06
N VAL A 102 -39.77 25.45 -5.57
CA VAL A 102 -39.42 24.55 -4.46
C VAL A 102 -39.18 23.23 -5.16
N LEU A 103 -37.98 22.68 -5.07
CA LEU A 103 -37.77 21.30 -5.50
C LEU A 103 -38.35 20.38 -4.43
#